data_AF-A0A924KEE4-F1
#
_entry.id   AF-A0A924KEE4-F1
#
_cell.length_a   1.000
_cell.length_b   1.000
_cell.length_c   1.000
_cell.angle_alpha   90.00
_cell.angle_beta   90.00
_cell.angle_gamma   90.00
#
_symmetry.space_group_name_H-M   'P 1'
#
loop_
_entity.id
_entity.type
_entity.pdbx_description
1 polymer ?
#
loop_
_entity_poly.entity_id
_entity_poly.type
_entity_poly.pdbx_seq_one_letter_code
_entity_poly.pdbx_strand_id
1 'polypeptide(L)'
;MKRKSFLQQSAIFSAGSLLMLNGNVFSKTIANTLMEVSKDDLYRLFKNPTANYRPFVRWWWNGNKIEKSELTRELKILKDAGIGGVEINPISFPSNTDDMGIPSVEWLSDEWIDLLKFALEEAKRLDMTCDLLAGTGFPFGAEFLEGEERAQVVVTAVKKLEGPIKTEISVFDIFKEADPATLSPYSGRKMELLELKLVPDPLINMDQIINIKSKVIDDVLKIDLPKGKFGVYALVKIDGFMKVIQGAPGGRGPVLNHYNEAAVNKYLNRITDSIQGRIGPLAPSVRSFFIDSLEMEGANWNSDMMAEFQKRRGYDLYPFLPFILFKTGRMGNTVDLNYAVDISPEMEKMLNRMRYDFEYTKAELFRERFSNNFIKWCKENKIKSRAQA
;
A
#
# COMPACT_ATOMS: atom_id res chain seq x y z
N MET A 1 19.85 21.15 -41.69
CA MET A 1 18.37 21.30 -41.70
C MET A 1 17.92 22.08 -40.47
N LYS A 2 17.18 23.19 -40.63
CA LYS A 2 16.70 24.00 -39.50
C LYS A 2 15.52 23.28 -38.83
N ARG A 3 15.61 22.97 -37.54
CA ARG A 3 14.60 22.23 -36.72
C ARG A 3 13.14 22.69 -36.95
N LYS A 4 12.94 23.97 -37.27
CA LYS A 4 11.64 24.57 -37.61
C LYS A 4 11.02 24.03 -38.91
N SER A 5 11.82 23.78 -39.95
CA SER A 5 11.31 23.27 -41.23
C SER A 5 10.90 21.79 -41.13
N PHE A 6 11.62 21.00 -40.34
CA PHE A 6 11.30 19.61 -40.08
C PHE A 6 9.94 19.47 -39.36
N LEU A 7 9.74 20.22 -38.26
CA LEU A 7 8.47 20.19 -37.52
C LEU A 7 7.27 20.67 -38.35
N GLN A 8 7.46 21.67 -39.22
CA GLN A 8 6.41 22.14 -40.12
C GLN A 8 6.06 21.09 -41.19
N GLN A 9 7.05 20.43 -41.78
CA GLN A 9 6.83 19.39 -42.79
C GLN A 9 6.21 18.13 -42.20
N SER A 10 6.62 17.72 -40.99
CA SER A 10 6.04 16.57 -40.28
C SER A 10 4.56 16.78 -39.93
N ALA A 11 4.17 18.00 -39.53
CA ALA A 11 2.77 18.33 -39.23
C ALA A 11 1.87 18.36 -40.48
N ILE A 12 2.42 18.74 -41.63
CA ILE A 12 1.68 18.74 -42.91
C ILE A 12 1.47 17.29 -43.41
N PHE A 13 2.45 16.41 -43.21
CA PHE A 13 2.35 15.00 -43.60
C PHE A 13 1.35 14.18 -42.77
N SER A 14 1.15 14.51 -41.49
CA SER A 14 0.14 13.87 -40.64
C SER A 14 -1.27 14.42 -40.86
N ALA A 15 -1.41 15.68 -41.30
CA ALA A 15 -2.71 16.22 -41.71
C ALA A 15 -3.17 15.69 -43.08
N GLY A 16 -2.23 15.48 -44.01
CA GLY A 16 -2.52 14.97 -45.36
C GLY A 16 -3.03 13.54 -45.39
N SER A 17 -2.64 12.70 -44.42
CA SER A 17 -3.09 11.30 -44.32
C SER A 17 -4.48 11.14 -43.71
N LEU A 18 -4.99 12.13 -42.97
CA LEU A 18 -6.38 12.15 -42.47
C LEU A 18 -7.40 12.62 -43.53
N LEU A 19 -6.97 13.34 -44.56
CA LEU A 19 -7.85 13.90 -45.59
C LEU A 19 -8.18 12.92 -46.74
N MET A 20 -7.58 11.73 -46.76
CA MET A 20 -7.79 10.71 -47.80
C MET A 20 -8.87 9.66 -47.44
N LEU A 21 -9.54 9.78 -46.29
CA LEU A 21 -10.66 8.89 -45.93
C LEU A 21 -11.99 9.61 -46.19
N ASN A 22 -12.64 9.15 -47.26
CA ASN A 22 -13.87 9.66 -47.84
C ASN A 22 -15.04 9.86 -46.85
N GLY A 23 -15.67 11.04 -46.98
CA GLY A 23 -17.11 11.15 -47.20
C GLY A 23 -18.04 10.79 -46.06
N ASN A 24 -18.24 11.71 -45.11
CA ASN A 24 -19.54 11.92 -44.47
C ASN A 24 -19.60 13.29 -43.81
N VAL A 25 -20.73 13.98 -43.97
CA VAL A 25 -21.02 15.34 -43.50
C VAL A 25 -20.77 15.53 -41.98
N PHE A 26 -20.72 14.43 -41.22
CA PHE A 26 -20.39 14.38 -39.80
C PHE A 26 -18.92 14.76 -39.47
N SER A 27 -17.97 14.51 -40.38
CA SER A 27 -16.55 14.82 -40.16
C SER A 27 -16.24 16.31 -40.33
N LYS A 28 -17.01 17.05 -41.14
CA LYS A 28 -16.85 18.51 -41.27
C LYS A 28 -17.29 19.26 -40.01
N THR A 29 -18.31 18.76 -39.31
CA THR A 29 -18.78 19.37 -38.07
C THR A 29 -17.78 19.15 -36.94
N ILE A 30 -17.25 17.93 -36.78
CA ILE A 30 -16.23 17.64 -35.75
C ILE A 30 -14.91 18.34 -36.06
N ALA A 31 -14.50 18.42 -37.33
CA ALA A 31 -13.31 19.16 -37.73
C ALA A 31 -13.48 20.68 -37.51
N ASN A 32 -14.67 21.25 -37.74
CA ASN A 32 -14.94 22.66 -37.44
C ASN A 32 -15.03 22.94 -35.93
N THR A 33 -15.62 22.05 -35.13
CA THR A 33 -15.66 22.20 -33.65
C THR A 33 -14.28 22.00 -33.01
N LEU A 34 -13.40 21.19 -33.61
CA LEU A 34 -11.99 21.06 -33.17
C LEU A 34 -11.08 22.15 -33.74
N MET A 35 -11.41 22.75 -34.89
CA MET A 35 -10.71 23.91 -35.47
C MET A 35 -11.17 25.25 -34.90
N GLU A 36 -12.28 25.29 -34.17
CA GLU A 36 -12.78 26.48 -33.46
C GLU A 36 -12.08 26.75 -32.13
N VAL A 37 -11.15 25.89 -31.68
CA VAL A 37 -10.11 26.37 -30.77
C VAL A 37 -9.11 27.11 -31.64
N SER A 38 -9.34 28.41 -31.84
CA SER A 38 -8.47 29.20 -32.69
C SER A 38 -7.02 29.12 -32.18
N LYS A 39 -6.02 29.24 -33.07
CA LYS A 39 -4.61 29.32 -32.63
C LYS A 39 -4.40 30.42 -31.58
N ASP A 40 -5.20 31.47 -31.64
CA ASP A 40 -5.20 32.56 -30.66
C ASP A 40 -5.73 32.09 -29.30
N ASP A 41 -6.69 31.16 -29.26
CA ASP A 41 -7.23 30.59 -28.00
C ASP A 41 -6.25 29.63 -27.34
N LEU A 42 -5.55 28.79 -28.12
CA LEU A 42 -4.47 27.94 -27.58
C LEU A 42 -3.28 28.78 -27.10
N TYR A 43 -2.90 29.83 -27.83
CA TYR A 43 -1.81 30.72 -27.39
C TYR A 43 -2.19 31.52 -26.15
N ARG A 44 -3.45 31.99 -26.05
CA ARG A 44 -3.97 32.64 -24.83
C ARG A 44 -3.99 31.69 -23.63
N LEU A 45 -4.46 30.45 -23.82
CA LEU A 45 -4.44 29.42 -22.78
C LEU A 45 -3.01 29.08 -22.35
N PHE A 46 -2.08 28.95 -23.30
CA PHE A 46 -0.68 28.70 -23.03
C PHE A 46 -0.02 29.85 -22.23
N LYS A 47 -0.33 31.10 -22.59
CA LYS A 47 0.19 32.28 -21.90
C LYS A 47 -0.40 32.44 -20.49
N ASN A 48 -1.69 32.14 -20.33
CA ASN A 48 -2.44 32.29 -19.08
C ASN A 48 -3.24 31.01 -18.78
N PRO A 49 -2.57 29.93 -18.33
CA PRO A 49 -3.24 28.67 -18.05
C PRO A 49 -4.20 28.82 -16.87
N THR A 50 -5.36 28.18 -16.97
CA THR A 50 -6.29 28.03 -15.83
C THR A 50 -5.66 27.15 -14.74
N ALA A 51 -6.19 27.23 -13.51
CA ALA A 51 -5.64 26.51 -12.36
C ALA A 51 -5.47 25.00 -12.57
N ASN A 52 -6.33 24.38 -13.38
CA ASN A 52 -6.28 22.94 -13.70
C ASN A 52 -5.04 22.50 -14.48
N TYR A 53 -4.30 23.44 -15.11
CA TYR A 53 -3.06 23.17 -15.82
C TYR A 53 -1.80 23.50 -15.01
N ARG A 54 -1.96 24.02 -13.79
CA ARG A 54 -0.85 24.38 -12.90
C ARG A 54 -0.43 23.16 -12.07
N PRO A 55 0.86 23.05 -11.70
CA PRO A 55 1.32 21.95 -10.86
C PRO A 55 0.67 22.02 -9.47
N PHE A 56 0.59 20.85 -8.84
CA PHE A 56 0.18 20.72 -7.44
C PHE A 56 1.41 20.43 -6.59
N VAL A 57 1.32 20.69 -5.29
CA VAL A 57 2.37 20.35 -4.32
C VAL A 57 1.83 19.42 -3.24
N ARG A 58 2.68 18.53 -2.73
CA ARG A 58 2.40 17.80 -1.50
C ARG A 58 2.57 18.77 -0.33
N TRP A 59 1.52 18.93 0.46
CA TRP A 59 1.48 19.83 1.59
C TRP A 59 1.39 19.01 2.88
N TRP A 60 2.54 18.84 3.54
CA TRP A 60 2.64 18.08 4.77
C TRP A 60 2.14 18.86 5.97
N TRP A 61 1.13 18.31 6.64
CA TRP A 61 0.68 18.77 7.95
C TRP A 61 1.50 18.04 9.02
N ASN A 62 2.72 18.53 9.22
CA ASN A 62 3.71 17.91 10.10
C ASN A 62 3.21 17.86 11.55
N GLY A 63 3.12 16.64 12.10
CA GLY A 63 2.60 16.38 13.44
C GLY A 63 1.15 16.79 13.66
N ASN A 64 0.41 17.17 12.62
CA ASN A 64 -0.83 17.94 12.74
C ASN A 64 -0.72 19.14 13.70
N LYS A 65 0.44 19.81 13.73
CA LYS A 65 0.65 21.06 14.45
C LYS A 65 0.24 22.20 13.52
N ILE A 66 -1.00 22.67 13.64
CA ILE A 66 -1.66 23.48 12.61
C ILE A 66 -2.22 24.76 13.21
N GLU A 67 -1.93 25.90 12.58
CA GLU A 67 -2.49 27.21 12.92
C GLU A 67 -3.20 27.82 11.71
N LYS A 68 -4.39 28.39 11.90
CA LYS A 68 -5.20 28.96 10.81
C LYS A 68 -4.50 30.11 10.06
N SER A 69 -3.74 30.93 10.77
CA SER A 69 -2.94 32.01 10.16
C SER A 69 -1.90 31.46 9.19
N GLU A 70 -1.25 30.37 9.57
CA GLU A 70 -0.23 29.71 8.75
C GLU A 70 -0.84 29.00 7.54
N LEU A 71 -1.98 28.30 7.70
CA LEU A 71 -2.72 27.74 6.56
C LEU A 71 -3.01 28.81 5.49
N THR A 72 -3.47 29.99 5.93
CA THR A 72 -3.73 31.13 5.04
C THR A 72 -2.46 31.65 4.37
N ARG A 73 -1.38 31.82 5.14
CA ARG A 73 -0.09 32.33 4.65
C ARG A 73 0.53 31.40 3.63
N GLU A 74 0.56 30.10 3.92
CA GLU A 74 1.16 29.07 3.05
C GLU A 74 0.40 28.94 1.73
N LEU A 75 -0.94 28.87 1.76
CA LEU A 75 -1.73 28.82 0.53
C LEU A 75 -1.55 30.08 -0.34
N LYS A 76 -1.44 31.27 0.26
CA LYS A 76 -1.14 32.50 -0.48
C LYS A 76 0.23 32.44 -1.15
N ILE A 77 1.27 32.01 -0.43
CA ILE A 77 2.63 31.85 -1.00
C ILE A 77 2.60 30.90 -2.19
N LEU A 78 1.92 29.76 -2.07
CA LEU A 78 1.77 28.79 -3.16
C LEU A 78 1.02 29.39 -4.35
N LYS A 79 -0.06 30.12 -4.11
CA LYS A 79 -0.83 30.80 -5.17
C LYS A 79 0.03 31.83 -5.91
N ASP A 80 0.76 32.66 -5.18
CA ASP A 80 1.64 33.70 -5.74
C ASP A 80 2.79 33.09 -6.56
N ALA A 81 3.28 31.92 -6.15
CA ALA A 81 4.25 31.11 -6.92
C ALA A 81 3.64 30.39 -8.14
N GLY A 82 2.31 30.48 -8.32
CA GLY A 82 1.62 29.92 -9.47
C GLY A 82 1.23 28.44 -9.34
N ILE A 83 1.16 27.91 -8.12
CA ILE A 83 0.64 26.56 -7.84
C ILE A 83 -0.89 26.54 -7.98
N GLY A 84 -1.41 25.47 -8.58
CA GLY A 84 -2.85 25.31 -8.86
C GLY A 84 -3.61 24.53 -7.78
N GLY A 85 -2.89 23.83 -6.91
CA GLY A 85 -3.51 23.00 -5.90
C GLY A 85 -2.53 22.37 -4.93
N VAL A 86 -3.08 21.77 -3.89
CA VAL A 86 -2.34 21.11 -2.81
C VAL A 86 -2.89 19.70 -2.58
N GLU A 87 -2.02 18.81 -2.16
CA GLU A 87 -2.37 17.49 -1.64
C GLU A 87 -2.10 17.50 -0.13
N ILE A 88 -3.15 17.58 0.68
CA ILE A 88 -3.06 17.64 2.14
C ILE A 88 -2.66 16.26 2.67
N ASN A 89 -1.52 16.18 3.35
CA ASN A 89 -0.95 14.94 3.87
C ASN A 89 -0.58 15.09 5.36
N PRO A 90 -1.41 14.59 6.29
CA PRO A 90 -1.01 14.41 7.68
C PRO A 90 0.18 13.46 7.80
N ILE A 91 1.25 13.89 8.45
CA ILE A 91 2.48 13.10 8.63
C ILE A 91 3.06 13.34 10.01
N SER A 92 3.81 12.39 10.58
CA SER A 92 4.45 12.59 11.90
C SER A 92 5.41 13.77 11.90
N PHE A 93 5.55 14.38 13.08
CA PHE A 93 6.57 15.39 13.31
C PHE A 93 7.96 14.73 13.43
N PRO A 94 9.03 15.35 12.91
CA PRO A 94 10.38 14.81 13.09
C PRO A 94 10.73 14.67 14.57
N SER A 95 11.31 13.54 14.97
CA SER A 95 11.63 13.28 16.38
C SER A 95 12.83 14.04 16.91
N ASN A 96 13.72 14.51 16.02
CA ASN A 96 15.01 15.10 16.37
C ASN A 96 15.03 16.60 16.02
N THR A 97 13.97 17.33 16.39
CA THR A 97 13.85 18.77 16.17
C THR A 97 13.13 19.44 17.34
N ASP A 98 13.17 20.77 17.40
CA ASP A 98 12.34 21.56 18.31
C ASP A 98 10.85 21.32 18.00
N ASP A 99 10.07 20.98 19.04
CA ASP A 99 8.64 20.68 18.98
C ASP A 99 7.77 21.94 18.74
N MET A 100 8.41 23.12 18.73
CA MET A 100 7.83 24.46 18.51
C MET A 100 6.78 24.88 19.55
N GLY A 101 6.48 24.04 20.54
CA GLY A 101 5.45 24.29 21.56
C GLY A 101 4.01 24.30 21.04
N ILE A 102 3.78 23.93 19.78
CA ILE A 102 2.45 23.90 19.16
C ILE A 102 1.80 22.53 19.44
N PRO A 103 0.59 22.47 20.00
CA PRO A 103 -0.07 21.18 20.25
C PRO A 103 -0.42 20.46 18.94
N SER A 104 -0.31 19.14 18.94
CA SER A 104 -0.77 18.31 17.84
C SER A 104 -2.28 18.10 17.91
N VAL A 105 -2.93 18.10 16.75
CA VAL A 105 -4.36 17.76 16.63
C VAL A 105 -4.52 16.33 16.12
N GLU A 106 -5.41 15.55 16.73
CA GLU A 106 -5.65 14.16 16.30
C GLU A 106 -6.39 14.12 14.96
N TRP A 107 -5.90 13.30 14.03
CA TRP A 107 -6.53 13.08 12.73
C TRP A 107 -7.97 12.56 12.89
N LEU A 108 -8.89 13.11 12.09
CA LEU A 108 -10.35 12.91 12.17
C LEU A 108 -11.03 13.36 13.46
N SER A 109 -10.33 14.05 14.38
CA SER A 109 -11.01 14.78 15.45
C SER A 109 -11.84 15.94 14.91
N ASP A 110 -12.81 16.39 15.69
CA ASP A 110 -13.63 17.55 15.40
C ASP A 110 -12.80 18.80 15.08
N GLU A 111 -11.74 19.04 15.86
CA GLU A 111 -10.82 20.16 15.67
C GLU A 111 -10.02 20.02 14.36
N TRP A 112 -9.51 18.82 14.05
CA TRP A 112 -8.79 18.59 12.80
C TRP A 112 -9.68 18.81 11.58
N ILE A 113 -10.94 18.38 11.66
CA ILE A 113 -11.91 18.56 10.57
C ILE A 113 -12.30 20.04 10.41
N ASP A 114 -12.37 20.82 11.49
CA ASP A 114 -12.58 22.27 11.42
C ASP A 114 -11.39 22.99 10.75
N LEU A 115 -10.16 22.54 11.01
CA LEU A 115 -8.95 23.03 10.35
C LEU A 115 -8.93 22.64 8.87
N LEU A 116 -9.34 21.41 8.53
CA LEU A 116 -9.54 20.97 7.16
C LEU A 116 -10.55 21.87 6.44
N LYS A 117 -11.72 22.10 7.03
CA LYS A 117 -12.74 23.00 6.46
C LYS A 117 -12.17 24.39 6.18
N PHE A 118 -11.47 24.97 7.15
CA PHE A 118 -10.83 26.28 6.99
C PHE A 118 -9.83 26.29 5.81
N ALA A 119 -8.99 25.25 5.70
CA ALA A 119 -8.05 25.13 4.59
C ALA A 119 -8.75 24.99 3.23
N LEU A 120 -9.84 24.22 3.15
CA LEU A 120 -10.65 24.05 1.94
C LEU A 120 -11.33 25.36 1.52
N GLU A 121 -11.85 26.14 2.48
CA GLU A 121 -12.45 27.44 2.23
C GLU A 121 -11.42 28.47 1.73
N GLU A 122 -10.23 28.51 2.33
CA GLU A 122 -9.13 29.37 1.87
C GLU A 122 -8.60 28.97 0.49
N ALA A 123 -8.43 27.68 0.22
CA ALA A 123 -8.04 27.20 -1.10
C ALA A 123 -9.07 27.58 -2.17
N LYS A 124 -10.37 27.44 -1.85
CA LYS A 124 -11.45 27.89 -2.74
C LYS A 124 -11.40 29.40 -2.99
N ARG A 125 -11.15 30.21 -1.96
CA ARG A 125 -10.99 31.68 -2.08
C ARG A 125 -9.82 32.06 -3.01
N LEU A 126 -8.80 31.22 -3.05
CA LEU A 126 -7.60 31.40 -3.88
C LEU A 126 -7.69 30.70 -5.25
N ASP A 127 -8.82 30.10 -5.62
CA ASP A 127 -8.96 29.29 -6.84
C ASP A 127 -7.85 28.22 -6.92
N MET A 128 -7.71 27.46 -5.83
CA MET A 128 -6.80 26.33 -5.70
C MET A 128 -7.60 25.04 -5.47
N THR A 129 -7.13 23.96 -6.06
CA THR A 129 -7.71 22.62 -5.87
C THR A 129 -7.09 21.91 -4.67
N CYS A 130 -7.90 21.18 -3.90
CA CYS A 130 -7.39 20.33 -2.82
C CYS A 130 -7.60 18.84 -3.12
N ASP A 131 -6.55 18.06 -2.93
CA ASP A 131 -6.59 16.61 -2.77
C ASP A 131 -6.27 16.25 -1.31
N LEU A 132 -6.71 15.09 -0.85
CA LEU A 132 -6.52 14.64 0.53
C LEU A 132 -5.93 13.22 0.56
N LEU A 133 -4.96 12.98 1.45
CA LEU A 133 -4.49 11.62 1.71
C LEU A 133 -5.60 10.81 2.40
N ALA A 134 -5.81 9.56 1.97
CA ALA A 134 -6.77 8.65 2.61
C ALA A 134 -6.15 7.95 3.84
N GLY A 135 -5.70 8.76 4.81
CA GLY A 135 -5.00 8.29 5.99
C GLY A 135 -4.02 9.34 6.52
N THR A 136 -3.01 8.87 7.24
CA THR A 136 -1.82 9.64 7.65
C THR A 136 -0.59 8.81 7.32
N GLY A 137 0.54 9.43 6.96
CA GLY A 137 1.73 8.67 6.56
C GLY A 137 1.43 7.59 5.49
N PHE A 138 2.05 6.42 5.61
CA PHE A 138 1.82 5.30 4.69
C PHE A 138 2.19 3.94 5.31
N PRO A 139 1.53 2.83 4.94
CA PRO A 139 0.26 2.77 4.24
C PRO A 139 -0.93 3.07 5.15
N PHE A 140 -2.15 2.76 4.70
CA PHE A 140 -3.38 3.00 5.45
C PHE A 140 -3.35 2.25 6.77
N GLY A 141 -3.69 2.96 7.85
CA GLY A 141 -3.74 2.42 9.18
C GLY A 141 -4.21 3.46 10.18
N ALA A 142 -4.58 3.01 11.37
CA ALA A 142 -5.02 3.85 12.47
C ALA A 142 -5.13 3.05 13.77
N GLU A 143 -5.14 3.77 14.90
CA GLU A 143 -5.25 3.22 16.25
C GLU A 143 -6.58 2.48 16.51
N PHE A 144 -7.64 2.84 15.78
CA PHE A 144 -8.97 2.25 15.95
C PHE A 144 -9.15 0.88 15.29
N LEU A 145 -8.15 0.36 14.59
CA LEU A 145 -8.23 -0.97 13.97
C LEU A 145 -8.14 -2.07 15.04
N GLU A 146 -8.96 -3.10 14.91
CA GLU A 146 -9.07 -4.19 15.89
C GLU A 146 -8.90 -5.57 15.23
N GLY A 147 -8.34 -6.54 15.96
CA GLY A 147 -8.27 -7.93 15.52
C GLY A 147 -7.76 -8.12 14.08
N GLU A 148 -8.55 -8.79 13.24
CA GLU A 148 -8.23 -9.09 11.83
C GLU A 148 -8.33 -7.89 10.88
N GLU A 149 -8.76 -6.72 11.38
CA GLU A 149 -8.68 -5.46 10.63
C GLU A 149 -7.23 -4.97 10.52
N ARG A 150 -6.32 -5.51 11.33
CA ARG A 150 -4.89 -5.20 11.31
C ARG A 150 -4.16 -6.13 10.35
N ALA A 151 -3.18 -5.61 9.63
CA ALA A 151 -2.42 -6.36 8.64
C ALA A 151 -1.81 -7.64 9.23
N GLN A 152 -1.92 -8.72 8.47
CA GLN A 152 -1.43 -10.04 8.85
C GLN A 152 -0.34 -10.49 7.89
N VAL A 153 0.65 -11.18 8.43
CA VAL A 153 1.69 -11.84 7.64
C VAL A 153 1.89 -13.26 8.14
N VAL A 154 2.08 -14.19 7.21
CA VAL A 154 2.60 -15.52 7.47
C VAL A 154 4.02 -15.59 6.93
N VAL A 155 4.95 -15.99 7.78
CA VAL A 155 6.40 -16.02 7.54
C VAL A 155 6.95 -17.42 7.81
N THR A 156 8.13 -17.69 7.26
CA THR A 156 8.87 -18.93 7.51
C THR A 156 10.15 -18.64 8.30
N ALA A 157 10.31 -19.30 9.44
CA ALA A 157 11.57 -19.42 10.15
C ALA A 157 12.25 -20.75 9.80
N VAL A 158 13.57 -20.73 9.60
CA VAL A 158 14.34 -21.94 9.28
C VAL A 158 15.60 -21.99 10.13
N LYS A 159 15.77 -23.07 10.89
CA LYS A 159 17.01 -23.37 11.61
C LYS A 159 17.67 -24.60 11.01
N LYS A 160 18.81 -24.40 10.33
CA LYS A 160 19.65 -25.51 9.81
C LYS A 160 20.44 -26.15 10.95
N LEU A 161 20.44 -27.47 10.98
CA LEU A 161 21.06 -28.31 12.01
C LEU A 161 21.77 -29.50 11.37
N GLU A 162 22.85 -29.96 11.98
CA GLU A 162 23.58 -31.16 11.58
C GLU A 162 23.62 -32.13 12.77
N GLY A 163 23.18 -33.36 12.53
CA GLY A 163 23.17 -34.42 13.53
C GLY A 163 24.34 -35.40 13.37
N PRO A 164 24.52 -36.32 14.34
CA PRO A 164 23.57 -36.62 15.40
C PRO A 164 23.63 -35.59 16.54
N ILE A 165 22.47 -35.07 16.96
CA ILE A 165 22.38 -34.09 18.05
C ILE A 165 21.05 -34.19 18.78
N LYS A 166 21.09 -34.06 20.11
CA LYS A 166 19.91 -33.80 20.94
C LYS A 166 19.94 -32.35 21.36
N THR A 167 18.90 -31.60 21.03
CA THR A 167 18.83 -30.17 21.35
C THR A 167 17.39 -29.76 21.63
N GLU A 168 17.28 -28.60 22.28
CA GLU A 168 16.03 -27.93 22.55
C GLU A 168 16.03 -26.58 21.81
N ILE A 169 14.86 -26.15 21.36
CA ILE A 169 14.65 -24.85 20.71
C ILE A 169 13.40 -24.24 21.34
N SER A 170 13.51 -23.05 21.91
CA SER A 170 12.34 -22.36 22.45
C SER A 170 11.44 -21.86 21.32
N VAL A 171 10.12 -21.86 21.53
CA VAL A 171 9.17 -21.23 20.61
C VAL A 171 9.47 -19.73 20.47
N PHE A 172 9.99 -19.09 21.53
CA PHE A 172 10.47 -17.72 21.49
C PHE A 172 11.59 -17.51 20.46
N ASP A 173 12.59 -18.41 20.40
CA ASP A 173 13.66 -18.32 19.40
C ASP A 173 13.13 -18.50 17.97
N ILE A 174 12.12 -19.38 17.79
CA ILE A 174 11.44 -19.56 16.51
C ILE A 174 10.73 -18.27 16.10
N PHE A 175 10.01 -17.64 17.03
CA PHE A 175 9.34 -16.37 16.79
C PHE A 175 10.31 -15.25 16.46
N LYS A 176 11.45 -15.17 17.16
CA LYS A 176 12.51 -14.21 16.86
C LYS A 176 13.12 -14.40 15.48
N GLU A 177 13.31 -15.65 15.06
CA GLU A 177 13.79 -15.99 13.70
C GLU A 177 12.75 -15.67 12.62
N ALA A 178 11.46 -15.79 12.95
CA ALA A 178 10.35 -15.53 12.04
C ALA A 178 10.07 -14.04 11.87
N ASP A 179 10.33 -13.22 12.89
CA ASP A 179 9.87 -11.83 12.96
C ASP A 179 10.47 -10.95 11.84
N PRO A 180 9.65 -10.43 10.91
CA PRO A 180 10.16 -9.61 9.82
C PRO A 180 10.67 -8.27 10.34
N ALA A 181 11.82 -7.84 9.83
CA ALA A 181 12.44 -6.56 10.18
C ALA A 181 11.73 -5.39 9.49
N THR A 182 10.51 -5.09 9.91
CA THR A 182 9.69 -3.98 9.40
C THR A 182 10.28 -2.61 9.73
N LEU A 183 10.05 -1.60 8.89
CA LEU A 183 10.53 -0.24 9.14
C LEU A 183 9.86 0.38 10.36
N SER A 184 8.56 0.10 10.55
CA SER A 184 7.76 0.64 11.64
C SER A 184 7.06 -0.53 12.38
N PRO A 185 7.78 -1.22 13.27
CA PRO A 185 7.23 -2.36 13.98
C PRO A 185 6.11 -1.93 14.94
N TYR A 186 4.99 -2.67 14.95
CA TYR A 186 3.97 -2.54 15.99
C TYR A 186 4.29 -3.49 17.17
N SER A 187 4.28 -2.96 18.39
CA SER A 187 4.63 -3.72 19.61
C SER A 187 3.50 -4.64 20.09
N GLY A 188 2.25 -4.35 19.72
CA GLY A 188 1.09 -5.18 20.06
C GLY A 188 0.87 -6.36 19.11
N ARG A 189 1.90 -6.76 18.35
CA ARG A 189 1.82 -7.90 17.43
C ARG A 189 1.59 -9.20 18.20
N LYS A 190 0.85 -10.13 17.60
CA LYS A 190 0.62 -11.46 18.18
C LYS A 190 1.15 -12.51 17.22
N MET A 191 1.94 -13.45 17.73
CA MET A 191 2.52 -14.52 16.93
C MET A 191 1.85 -15.85 17.26
N GLU A 192 1.62 -16.65 16.23
CA GLU A 192 1.02 -17.97 16.31
C GLU A 192 1.85 -18.96 15.49
N LEU A 193 2.26 -20.07 16.13
CA LEU A 193 2.94 -21.16 15.44
C LEU A 193 1.91 -22.02 14.69
N LEU A 194 1.85 -21.87 13.36
CA LEU A 194 0.94 -22.61 12.50
C LEU A 194 1.43 -24.04 12.26
N GLU A 195 2.67 -24.19 11.79
CA GLU A 195 3.28 -25.48 11.44
C GLU A 195 4.73 -25.55 11.92
N LEU A 196 5.19 -26.77 12.20
CA LEU A 196 6.58 -27.05 12.52
C LEU A 196 7.00 -28.36 11.85
N LYS A 197 8.00 -28.28 10.98
CA LYS A 197 8.39 -29.38 10.09
C LYS A 197 9.90 -29.63 10.20
N LEU A 198 10.26 -30.90 10.29
CA LEU A 198 11.63 -31.35 10.12
C LEU A 198 11.82 -31.78 8.66
N VAL A 199 12.82 -31.20 8.01
CA VAL A 199 13.04 -31.31 6.57
C VAL A 199 14.48 -31.76 6.35
N PRO A 200 14.77 -32.83 5.59
CA PRO A 200 16.14 -33.16 5.25
C PRO A 200 16.76 -32.12 4.31
N ASP A 201 18.08 -32.03 4.33
CA ASP A 201 18.87 -31.16 3.45
C ASP A 201 19.84 -32.05 2.64
N PRO A 202 19.59 -32.30 1.33
CA PRO A 202 18.56 -31.69 0.49
C PRO A 202 17.16 -32.30 0.64
N LEU A 203 16.13 -31.50 0.34
CA LEU A 203 14.74 -31.92 0.20
C LEU A 203 14.47 -32.41 -1.23
N ILE A 204 14.15 -33.69 -1.38
CA ILE A 204 13.92 -34.33 -2.68
C ILE A 204 12.43 -34.50 -2.98
N ASN A 205 11.64 -34.87 -1.98
CA ASN A 205 10.21 -35.13 -2.09
C ASN A 205 9.46 -34.75 -0.79
N MET A 206 8.14 -34.59 -0.86
CA MET A 206 7.37 -34.10 0.31
C MET A 206 7.17 -35.18 1.38
N ASP A 207 7.24 -36.47 1.04
CA ASP A 207 7.12 -37.62 1.95
C ASP A 207 8.28 -37.74 2.95
N GLN A 208 9.41 -37.09 2.67
CA GLN A 208 10.52 -36.94 3.60
C GLN A 208 10.25 -36.00 4.78
N ILE A 209 9.21 -35.17 4.70
CA ILE A 209 8.95 -34.12 5.68
C ILE A 209 8.17 -34.68 6.87
N ILE A 210 8.66 -34.41 8.08
CA ILE A 210 8.03 -34.88 9.32
C ILE A 210 7.41 -33.68 10.03
N ASN A 211 6.10 -33.74 10.31
CA ASN A 211 5.47 -32.77 11.22
C ASN A 211 5.94 -33.04 12.65
N ILE A 212 6.53 -32.02 13.27
CA ILE A 212 7.09 -32.08 14.62
C ILE A 212 6.43 -31.08 15.57
N LYS A 213 5.31 -30.46 15.18
CA LYS A 213 4.57 -29.51 16.03
C LYS A 213 4.14 -30.14 17.35
N SER A 214 3.73 -31.40 17.35
CA SER A 214 3.35 -32.16 18.55
C SER A 214 4.51 -32.42 19.53
N LYS A 215 5.77 -32.17 19.13
CA LYS A 215 6.95 -32.29 20.00
C LYS A 215 7.24 -31.03 20.80
N VAL A 216 6.43 -29.98 20.64
CA VAL A 216 6.49 -28.79 21.49
C VAL A 216 5.77 -29.09 22.79
N ILE A 217 6.49 -29.01 23.90
CA ILE A 217 5.96 -29.18 25.26
C ILE A 217 6.45 -27.98 26.06
N ASP A 218 5.54 -27.28 26.74
CA ASP A 218 5.84 -26.09 27.54
C ASP A 218 6.69 -25.04 26.78
N ASP A 219 6.28 -24.71 25.55
CA ASP A 219 6.97 -23.78 24.64
C ASP A 219 8.41 -24.14 24.27
N VAL A 220 8.78 -25.42 24.41
CA VAL A 220 10.09 -25.95 24.02
C VAL A 220 9.92 -27.09 23.02
N LEU A 221 10.48 -26.93 21.82
CA LEU A 221 10.66 -28.02 20.87
C LEU A 221 11.88 -28.85 21.30
N LYS A 222 11.64 -30.14 21.60
CA LYS A 222 12.73 -31.10 21.84
C LYS A 222 12.95 -31.96 20.61
N ILE A 223 14.20 -32.02 20.14
CA ILE A 223 14.58 -32.79 18.96
C ILE A 223 15.78 -33.69 19.22
N ASP A 224 15.70 -34.89 18.65
CA ASP A 224 16.74 -35.90 18.59
C ASP A 224 16.96 -36.19 17.10
N LEU A 225 18.03 -35.62 16.54
CA LEU A 225 18.33 -35.71 15.12
C LEU A 225 19.32 -36.85 14.86
N PRO A 226 19.05 -37.70 13.86
CA PRO A 226 20.03 -38.69 13.42
C PRO A 226 21.17 -38.01 12.65
N LYS A 227 22.18 -38.80 12.23
CA LYS A 227 23.26 -38.31 11.37
C LYS A 227 22.68 -37.76 10.06
N GLY A 228 23.05 -36.53 9.69
CA GLY A 228 22.59 -35.85 8.48
C GLY A 228 22.36 -34.35 8.69
N LYS A 229 22.06 -33.64 7.60
CA LYS A 229 21.69 -32.23 7.62
C LYS A 229 20.17 -32.07 7.53
N PHE A 230 19.63 -31.14 8.33
CA PHE A 230 18.20 -30.91 8.45
C PHE A 230 17.89 -29.42 8.58
N GLY A 231 16.72 -29.01 8.12
CA GLY A 231 16.08 -27.74 8.46
C GLY A 231 14.89 -27.97 9.37
N VAL A 232 14.82 -27.22 10.48
CA VAL A 232 13.58 -27.04 11.25
C VAL A 232 12.86 -25.83 10.67
N TYR A 233 11.76 -26.09 9.96
CA TYR A 233 10.90 -25.09 9.35
C TYR A 233 9.73 -24.80 10.27
N ALA A 234 9.51 -23.52 10.59
CA ALA A 234 8.32 -23.07 11.29
C ALA A 234 7.53 -22.11 10.40
N LEU A 235 6.23 -22.35 10.28
CA LEU A 235 5.29 -21.41 9.69
C LEU A 235 4.67 -20.61 10.82
N VAL A 236 4.84 -19.29 10.81
CA VAL A 236 4.37 -18.41 11.88
C VAL A 236 3.45 -17.36 11.29
N LYS A 237 2.26 -17.22 11.87
CA LYS A 237 1.34 -16.11 11.59
C LYS A 237 1.61 -14.98 12.57
N ILE A 238 1.64 -13.75 12.09
CA ILE A 238 1.84 -12.55 12.89
C ILE A 238 0.69 -11.57 12.59
N ASP A 239 -0.15 -11.34 13.60
CA ASP A 239 -1.24 -10.36 13.55
C ASP A 239 -0.74 -8.98 13.97
N GLY A 240 -1.02 -7.95 13.16
CA GLY A 240 -0.64 -6.56 13.44
C GLY A 240 0.88 -6.39 13.52
N PHE A 241 1.62 -6.92 12.56
CA PHE A 241 3.10 -6.94 12.60
C PHE A 241 3.76 -5.57 12.33
N MET A 242 3.01 -4.60 11.82
CA MET A 242 3.52 -3.26 11.52
C MET A 242 2.50 -2.16 11.82
N LYS A 243 3.01 -0.95 12.04
CA LYS A 243 2.22 0.28 12.17
C LYS A 243 2.54 1.23 11.00
N VAL A 244 1.69 2.22 10.80
CA VAL A 244 1.88 3.24 9.77
C VAL A 244 3.28 3.87 9.88
N ILE A 245 3.97 3.98 8.75
CA ILE A 245 5.23 4.70 8.62
C ILE A 245 4.90 6.19 8.57
N GLN A 246 5.58 6.96 9.43
CA GLN A 246 5.37 8.40 9.57
C GLN A 246 3.91 8.80 9.88
N GLY A 247 3.16 7.97 10.60
CA GLY A 247 1.77 8.27 10.96
C GLY A 247 1.64 9.47 11.91
N ALA A 248 0.68 10.35 11.63
CA ALA A 248 0.35 11.48 12.50
C ALA A 248 -0.53 11.02 13.69
N PRO A 249 -0.68 11.83 14.76
CA PRO A 249 -1.61 11.52 15.85
C PRO A 249 -3.02 11.20 15.33
N GLY A 250 -3.63 10.11 15.83
CA GLY A 250 -4.93 9.59 15.37
C GLY A 250 -4.85 8.62 14.18
N GLY A 251 -3.70 8.54 13.49
CA GLY A 251 -3.46 7.61 12.38
C GLY A 251 -2.11 6.88 12.44
N ARG A 252 -1.45 6.81 13.60
CA ARG A 252 -0.13 6.18 13.80
C ARG A 252 -0.19 4.74 14.32
N GLY A 253 -1.39 4.16 14.35
CA GLY A 253 -1.63 2.78 14.78
C GLY A 253 -1.24 1.70 13.76
N PRO A 254 -1.71 0.45 13.98
CA PRO A 254 -1.47 -0.67 13.09
C PRO A 254 -1.87 -0.38 11.64
N VAL A 255 -1.20 -1.04 10.69
CA VAL A 255 -1.60 -1.00 9.28
C VAL A 255 -2.90 -1.78 9.07
N LEU A 256 -3.77 -1.28 8.21
CA LEU A 256 -5.00 -1.91 7.75
C LEU A 256 -4.72 -3.23 7.03
N ASN A 257 -5.52 -4.25 7.28
CA ASN A 257 -5.51 -5.46 6.47
C ASN A 257 -6.18 -5.21 5.12
N HIS A 258 -5.38 -4.96 4.08
CA HIS A 258 -5.89 -4.68 2.73
C HIS A 258 -6.50 -5.93 2.05
N TYR A 259 -6.30 -7.13 2.62
CA TYR A 259 -6.96 -8.36 2.17
C TYR A 259 -8.31 -8.59 2.86
N ASN A 260 -8.70 -7.75 3.82
CA ASN A 260 -9.99 -7.83 4.50
C ASN A 260 -10.94 -6.76 3.95
N GLU A 261 -11.84 -7.15 3.07
CA GLU A 261 -12.79 -6.22 2.41
C GLU A 261 -13.67 -5.46 3.40
N ALA A 262 -14.14 -6.14 4.45
CA ALA A 262 -14.97 -5.50 5.47
C ALA A 262 -14.18 -4.43 6.23
N ALA A 263 -12.92 -4.71 6.58
CA ALA A 263 -12.03 -3.76 7.23
C ALA A 263 -11.72 -2.55 6.31
N VAL A 264 -11.45 -2.80 5.02
CA VAL A 264 -11.22 -1.72 4.03
C VAL A 264 -12.44 -0.80 3.95
N ASN A 265 -13.63 -1.35 3.77
CA ASN A 265 -14.85 -0.55 3.68
C ASN A 265 -15.14 0.21 4.98
N LYS A 266 -14.95 -0.43 6.14
CA LYS A 266 -15.09 0.23 7.45
C LYS A 266 -14.12 1.40 7.61
N TYR A 267 -12.85 1.23 7.25
CA TYR A 267 -11.82 2.26 7.32
C TYR A 267 -12.16 3.47 6.43
N LEU A 268 -12.48 3.21 5.16
CA LEU A 268 -12.84 4.25 4.19
C LEU A 268 -14.11 5.00 4.61
N ASN A 269 -15.15 4.27 5.00
CA ASN A 269 -16.40 4.89 5.44
C ASN A 269 -16.19 5.75 6.68
N ARG A 270 -15.37 5.32 7.64
CA ARG A 270 -15.05 6.13 8.83
C ARG A 270 -14.44 7.49 8.47
N ILE A 271 -13.59 7.58 7.45
CA ILE A 271 -13.04 8.86 6.97
C ILE A 271 -14.17 9.77 6.48
N THR A 272 -15.03 9.27 5.58
CA THR A 272 -16.15 10.07 5.05
C THR A 272 -17.22 10.38 6.07
N ASP A 273 -17.54 9.46 6.97
CA ASP A 273 -18.56 9.65 8.00
C ASP A 273 -18.12 10.74 8.98
N SER A 274 -16.84 10.73 9.37
CA SER A 274 -16.28 11.75 10.26
C SER A 274 -16.26 13.12 9.58
N ILE A 275 -15.66 13.22 8.38
CA ILE A 275 -15.51 14.51 7.69
C ILE A 275 -16.88 15.05 7.26
N GLN A 276 -17.68 14.26 6.55
CA GLN A 276 -18.95 14.72 6.00
C GLN A 276 -20.02 14.93 7.06
N GLY A 277 -19.99 14.15 8.15
CA GLY A 277 -20.86 14.36 9.30
C GLY A 277 -20.68 15.73 9.95
N ARG A 278 -19.49 16.34 9.82
CA ARG A 278 -19.19 17.66 10.40
C ARG A 278 -19.27 18.80 9.39
N ILE A 279 -18.74 18.63 8.18
CA ILE A 279 -18.54 19.75 7.22
C ILE A 279 -19.34 19.60 5.93
N GLY A 280 -20.18 18.57 5.84
CA GLY A 280 -20.99 18.27 4.66
C GLY A 280 -20.19 17.54 3.56
N PRO A 281 -20.78 17.39 2.36
CA PRO A 281 -20.18 16.61 1.28
C PRO A 281 -18.77 17.04 0.91
N LEU A 282 -17.88 16.09 0.63
CA LEU A 282 -16.50 16.35 0.22
C LEU A 282 -16.43 17.10 -1.11
N ALA A 283 -17.23 16.68 -2.09
CA ALA A 283 -17.31 17.34 -3.38
C ALA A 283 -18.16 18.63 -3.30
N PRO A 284 -17.75 19.73 -3.97
CA PRO A 284 -16.61 19.85 -4.86
C PRO A 284 -15.30 20.31 -4.19
N SER A 285 -15.29 20.53 -2.87
CA SER A 285 -14.17 21.14 -2.14
C SER A 285 -12.91 20.26 -2.12
N VAL A 286 -13.07 18.94 -2.06
CA VAL A 286 -12.01 17.95 -2.24
C VAL A 286 -12.17 17.34 -3.63
N ARG A 287 -11.13 17.39 -4.44
CA ARG A 287 -11.13 16.80 -5.79
C ARG A 287 -10.88 15.30 -5.76
N SER A 288 -9.94 14.85 -4.94
CA SER A 288 -9.55 13.43 -4.89
C SER A 288 -9.05 12.98 -3.53
N PHE A 289 -9.18 11.69 -3.27
CA PHE A 289 -8.33 11.02 -2.29
C PHE A 289 -7.12 10.41 -2.98
N PHE A 290 -6.01 10.44 -2.27
CA PHE A 290 -4.72 9.93 -2.70
C PHE A 290 -4.29 8.75 -1.82
N ILE A 291 -3.83 7.67 -2.46
CA ILE A 291 -3.04 6.60 -1.84
C ILE A 291 -1.57 6.93 -2.12
N ASP A 292 -0.79 7.14 -1.06
CA ASP A 292 0.67 7.18 -1.19
C ASP A 292 1.21 5.76 -1.47
N SER A 293 2.51 5.57 -1.32
CA SER A 293 3.12 4.26 -1.42
C SER A 293 2.50 3.25 -0.43
N LEU A 294 2.44 1.97 -0.83
CA LEU A 294 1.71 0.94 -0.10
C LEU A 294 2.53 0.27 1.01
N GLU A 295 3.87 0.30 0.94
CA GLU A 295 4.84 -0.34 1.86
C GLU A 295 4.24 -1.41 2.79
N MET A 296 3.61 -2.47 2.24
CA MET A 296 2.89 -3.45 3.07
C MET A 296 3.84 -4.46 3.74
N GLU A 297 5.15 -4.26 3.56
CA GLU A 297 6.28 -4.98 4.17
C GLU A 297 6.12 -6.49 4.35
N GLY A 298 5.49 -7.15 3.35
CA GLY A 298 5.34 -8.60 3.31
C GLY A 298 3.96 -9.13 3.70
N ALA A 299 2.99 -8.28 4.05
CA ALA A 299 1.62 -8.69 4.33
C ALA A 299 1.09 -9.61 3.21
N ASN A 300 0.56 -10.77 3.61
CA ASN A 300 0.23 -11.85 2.68
C ASN A 300 -0.92 -12.73 3.18
N TRP A 301 -1.66 -12.28 4.20
CA TRP A 301 -2.62 -13.13 4.88
C TRP A 301 -3.95 -12.44 5.19
N ASN A 302 -4.99 -13.27 5.18
CA ASN A 302 -6.33 -13.01 5.73
C ASN A 302 -6.90 -14.37 6.17
N SER A 303 -7.90 -14.38 7.06
CA SER A 303 -8.48 -15.62 7.61
C SER A 303 -9.02 -16.58 6.54
N ASP A 304 -9.47 -16.07 5.39
CA ASP A 304 -9.99 -16.86 4.27
C ASP A 304 -8.98 -17.09 3.12
N MET A 305 -7.71 -16.70 3.29
CA MET A 305 -6.69 -16.73 2.22
C MET A 305 -6.54 -18.12 1.58
N MET A 306 -6.52 -19.18 2.38
CA MET A 306 -6.41 -20.56 1.86
C MET A 306 -7.69 -21.04 1.17
N ALA A 307 -8.86 -20.63 1.65
CA ALA A 307 -10.12 -20.96 1.02
C ALA A 307 -10.25 -20.28 -0.35
N GLU A 308 -9.88 -19.01 -0.44
CA GLU A 308 -9.83 -18.27 -1.71
C GLU A 308 -8.79 -18.85 -2.67
N PHE A 309 -7.62 -19.23 -2.17
CA PHE A 309 -6.61 -19.91 -2.96
C PHE A 309 -7.15 -21.20 -3.57
N GLN A 310 -7.67 -22.10 -2.74
CA GLN A 310 -8.17 -23.40 -3.20
C GLN A 310 -9.31 -23.25 -4.21
N LYS A 311 -10.22 -22.30 -3.99
CA LYS A 311 -11.31 -21.96 -4.91
C LYS A 311 -10.81 -21.50 -6.28
N ARG A 312 -9.72 -20.72 -6.33
CA ARG A 312 -9.19 -20.12 -7.58
C ARG A 312 -8.21 -21.02 -8.32
N ARG A 313 -7.43 -21.81 -7.58
CA ARG A 313 -6.31 -22.61 -8.10
C ARG A 313 -6.59 -24.10 -8.16
N GLY A 314 -7.60 -24.57 -7.41
CA GLY A 314 -8.08 -25.95 -7.47
C GLY A 314 -7.26 -26.95 -6.65
N TYR A 315 -6.37 -26.49 -5.77
CA TYR A 315 -5.57 -27.38 -4.92
C TYR A 315 -5.25 -26.74 -3.55
N ASP A 316 -4.85 -27.58 -2.58
CA ASP A 316 -4.44 -27.14 -1.25
C ASP A 316 -2.96 -26.71 -1.25
N LEU A 317 -2.73 -25.43 -0.98
CA LEU A 317 -1.39 -24.84 -0.90
C LEU A 317 -0.76 -24.99 0.49
N TYR A 318 -1.56 -25.20 1.54
CA TYR A 318 -1.12 -25.07 2.91
C TYR A 318 0.11 -25.94 3.25
N PRO A 319 0.22 -27.20 2.78
CA PRO A 319 1.42 -28.02 3.00
C PRO A 319 2.71 -27.43 2.43
N PHE A 320 2.61 -26.58 1.40
CA PHE A 320 3.73 -26.03 0.64
C PHE A 320 4.14 -24.61 1.09
N LEU A 321 3.32 -23.93 1.91
CA LEU A 321 3.59 -22.58 2.39
C LEU A 321 5.02 -22.39 2.95
N PRO A 322 5.57 -23.29 3.80
CA PRO A 322 6.92 -23.12 4.34
C PRO A 322 8.05 -23.05 3.31
N PHE A 323 7.78 -23.45 2.06
CA PHE A 323 8.79 -23.58 1.01
C PHE A 323 8.63 -22.54 -0.11
N ILE A 324 7.51 -21.83 -0.15
CA ILE A 324 7.21 -20.86 -1.22
C ILE A 324 7.27 -19.41 -0.73
N LEU A 325 7.22 -19.15 0.56
CA LEU A 325 7.24 -17.79 1.10
C LEU A 325 8.64 -17.18 1.02
N PHE A 326 8.71 -15.85 0.88
CA PHE A 326 9.96 -15.11 0.99
C PHE A 326 10.21 -14.66 2.42
N LYS A 327 11.47 -14.72 2.88
CA LYS A 327 11.89 -13.94 4.04
C LYS A 327 11.89 -12.46 3.67
N THR A 328 11.15 -11.65 4.42
CA THR A 328 10.91 -10.24 4.11
C THR A 328 11.51 -9.35 5.20
N GLY A 329 12.21 -8.29 4.79
CA GLY A 329 12.79 -7.28 5.67
C GLY A 329 12.27 -5.88 5.36
N ARG A 330 13.08 -4.87 5.71
CA ARG A 330 12.70 -3.45 5.61
C ARG A 330 12.22 -3.10 4.20
N MET A 331 11.13 -2.33 4.13
CA MET A 331 10.49 -1.91 2.88
C MET A 331 9.98 -3.07 2.01
N GLY A 332 9.70 -4.23 2.60
CA GLY A 332 9.22 -5.39 1.86
C GLY A 332 10.28 -6.09 1.02
N ASN A 333 11.56 -5.74 1.19
CA ASN A 333 12.64 -6.39 0.46
C ASN A 333 12.80 -7.85 0.88
N THR A 334 13.01 -8.74 -0.08
CA THR A 334 13.42 -10.12 0.23
C THR A 334 14.80 -10.10 0.88
N VAL A 335 14.92 -10.72 2.05
CA VAL A 335 16.17 -10.84 2.80
C VAL A 335 16.59 -12.29 2.83
N ASP A 336 17.82 -12.56 2.40
CA ASP A 336 18.43 -13.90 2.34
C ASP A 336 17.69 -14.88 1.39
N LEU A 337 18.35 -15.27 0.31
CA LEU A 337 17.82 -16.29 -0.62
C LEU A 337 18.31 -17.71 -0.29
N ASN A 338 19.24 -17.85 0.64
CA ASN A 338 19.94 -19.10 0.97
C ASN A 338 19.54 -19.66 2.36
N TYR A 339 18.50 -19.10 2.98
CA TYR A 339 18.01 -19.53 4.29
C TYR A 339 17.41 -20.95 4.28
N ALA A 340 16.88 -21.37 3.13
CA ALA A 340 16.24 -22.67 2.94
C ALA A 340 17.27 -23.80 2.75
N VAL A 341 16.88 -25.05 3.03
CA VAL A 341 17.64 -26.25 2.65
C VAL A 341 17.78 -26.34 1.13
N ASP A 342 18.74 -27.13 0.64
CA ASP A 342 18.85 -27.40 -0.78
C ASP A 342 17.60 -28.16 -1.26
N ILE A 343 17.08 -27.82 -2.43
CA ILE A 343 15.86 -28.41 -3.01
C ILE A 343 16.19 -29.03 -4.36
N SER A 344 15.65 -30.23 -4.64
CA SER A 344 15.84 -30.87 -5.95
C SER A 344 15.31 -29.98 -7.10
N PRO A 345 15.94 -29.98 -8.29
CA PRO A 345 15.49 -29.15 -9.41
C PRO A 345 14.01 -29.36 -9.79
N GLU A 346 13.53 -30.61 -9.71
CA GLU A 346 12.14 -30.96 -9.99
C GLU A 346 11.18 -30.35 -8.97
N MET A 347 11.53 -30.41 -7.68
CA MET A 347 10.73 -29.80 -6.62
C MET A 347 10.77 -28.27 -6.70
N GLU A 348 11.94 -27.69 -6.95
CA GLU A 348 12.10 -26.23 -7.07
C GLU A 348 11.18 -25.69 -8.19
N LYS A 349 11.14 -26.37 -9.33
CA LYS A 349 10.23 -26.01 -10.44
C LYS A 349 8.76 -26.06 -10.03
N MET A 350 8.36 -27.06 -9.24
CA MET A 350 7.00 -27.17 -8.71
C MET A 350 6.69 -26.03 -7.72
N LEU A 351 7.57 -25.79 -6.75
CA LEU A 351 7.41 -24.77 -5.72
C LEU A 351 7.39 -23.36 -6.32
N ASN A 352 8.18 -23.09 -7.35
CA ASN A 352 8.15 -21.80 -8.05
C ASN A 352 6.81 -21.55 -8.76
N ARG A 353 6.17 -22.58 -9.32
CA ARG A 353 4.80 -22.46 -9.88
C ARG A 353 3.77 -22.22 -8.79
N MET A 354 3.87 -22.94 -7.68
CA MET A 354 2.98 -22.74 -6.53
C MET A 354 3.14 -21.35 -5.91
N ARG A 355 4.37 -20.84 -5.82
CA ARG A 355 4.66 -19.47 -5.40
C ARG A 355 4.00 -18.46 -6.34
N TYR A 356 4.13 -18.67 -7.65
CA TYR A 356 3.46 -17.81 -8.64
C TYR A 356 1.95 -17.79 -8.43
N ASP A 357 1.31 -18.95 -8.24
CA ASP A 357 -0.12 -19.02 -7.99
C ASP A 357 -0.53 -18.30 -6.70
N PHE A 358 0.30 -18.37 -5.66
CA PHE A 358 0.05 -17.68 -4.39
C PHE A 358 0.16 -16.17 -4.51
N GLU A 359 1.23 -15.68 -5.13
CA GLU A 359 1.44 -14.26 -5.38
C GLU A 359 0.36 -13.69 -6.32
N TYR A 360 -0.06 -14.46 -7.32
CA TYR A 360 -1.14 -14.04 -8.21
C TYR A 360 -2.50 -14.04 -7.51
N THR A 361 -2.77 -15.00 -6.61
CA THR A 361 -3.97 -14.96 -5.74
C THR A 361 -3.96 -13.74 -4.82
N LYS A 362 -2.82 -13.41 -4.20
CA LYS A 362 -2.68 -12.18 -3.42
C LYS A 362 -2.99 -10.94 -4.25
N ALA A 363 -2.45 -10.84 -5.47
CA ALA A 363 -2.71 -9.71 -6.35
C ALA A 363 -4.20 -9.58 -6.72
N GLU A 364 -4.88 -10.68 -7.00
CA GLU A 364 -6.32 -10.72 -7.26
C GLU A 364 -7.12 -10.22 -6.06
N LEU A 365 -6.85 -10.77 -4.87
CA LEU A 365 -7.55 -10.38 -3.65
C LEU A 365 -7.29 -8.93 -3.27
N PHE A 366 -6.05 -8.44 -3.40
CA PHE A 366 -5.73 -7.04 -3.17
C PHE A 366 -6.50 -6.11 -4.11
N ARG A 367 -6.53 -6.43 -5.41
CA ARG A 367 -7.29 -5.65 -6.40
C ARG A 367 -8.78 -5.64 -6.08
N GLU A 368 -9.35 -6.80 -5.78
CA GLU A 368 -10.77 -6.97 -5.52
C GLU A 368 -11.21 -6.28 -4.23
N ARG A 369 -10.47 -6.50 -3.15
CA ARG A 369 -10.88 -6.11 -1.80
C ARG A 369 -10.42 -4.71 -1.42
N PHE A 370 -9.29 -4.25 -1.95
CA PHE A 370 -8.77 -2.91 -1.70
C PHE A 370 -8.94 -1.97 -2.89
N SER A 371 -8.27 -2.21 -4.01
CA SER A 371 -8.20 -1.22 -5.10
C SER A 371 -9.57 -0.87 -5.67
N ASN A 372 -10.40 -1.88 -5.96
CA ASN A 372 -11.74 -1.69 -6.48
C ASN A 372 -12.66 -0.99 -5.48
N ASN A 373 -12.57 -1.36 -4.19
CA ASN A 373 -13.37 -0.73 -3.13
C ASN A 373 -12.96 0.73 -2.90
N PHE A 374 -11.66 1.05 -2.95
CA PHE A 374 -11.20 2.44 -2.89
C PHE A 374 -11.72 3.29 -4.06
N ILE A 375 -11.65 2.77 -5.28
CA ILE A 375 -12.18 3.45 -6.49
C ILE A 375 -13.69 3.65 -6.37
N LYS A 376 -14.41 2.61 -5.94
CA LYS A 376 -15.87 2.65 -5.75
C LYS A 376 -16.25 3.69 -4.69
N TRP A 377 -15.61 3.67 -3.53
CA TRP A 377 -15.84 4.62 -2.45
C TRP A 377 -15.56 6.07 -2.88
N CYS A 378 -14.48 6.32 -3.64
CA CYS A 378 -14.23 7.65 -4.24
C CYS A 378 -15.38 8.07 -5.18
N LYS A 379 -15.83 7.17 -6.07
CA LYS A 379 -16.92 7.44 -7.02
C LYS A 379 -18.24 7.76 -6.31
N GLU A 380 -18.58 7.01 -5.26
CA GLU A 380 -19.79 7.22 -4.45
C GLU A 380 -19.79 8.59 -3.77
N ASN A 381 -18.61 9.07 -3.34
CA ASN A 381 -18.41 10.40 -2.78
C ASN A 381 -18.17 11.51 -3.82
N LYS A 382 -18.32 11.21 -5.12
CA LYS A 382 -18.16 12.16 -6.24
C LYS A 382 -16.76 12.80 -6.31
N ILE A 383 -15.75 12.07 -5.90
CA ILE A 383 -14.33 12.48 -5.90
C ILE A 383 -13.51 11.52 -6.75
N LYS A 384 -12.35 11.98 -7.24
CA LYS A 384 -11.44 11.13 -8.00
C LYS A 384 -10.60 10.27 -7.05
N SER A 385 -10.11 9.15 -7.56
CA SER A 385 -9.07 8.36 -6.90
C SER A 385 -7.71 8.68 -7.54
N ARG A 386 -6.69 8.87 -6.71
CA ARG A 386 -5.28 8.93 -7.11
C ARG A 386 -4.51 7.89 -6.32
N ALA A 387 -3.53 7.24 -6.93
CA ALA A 387 -2.70 6.24 -6.27
C ALA A 387 -1.27 6.28 -6.82
N GLN A 388 -0.29 6.03 -5.96
CA GLN A 388 1.04 5.57 -6.34
C GLN A 388 1.09 4.04 -6.41
N ALA A 389 2.21 3.50 -6.88
CA ALA A 389 2.49 2.08 -6.97
C ALA A 389 3.82 1.76 -6.30
#